data_AF-A0A1E1K8K0-F1
#
_entry.id   AF-A0A1E1K8K0-F1
#
_cell.length_a   1.000
_cell.length_b   1.000
_cell.length_c   1.000
_cell.angle_alpha   90.00
_cell.angle_beta   90.00
_cell.angle_gamma   90.00
#
_symmetry.space_group_name_H-M   'P 1'
#
loop_
_entity.id
_entity.type
_entity.pdbx_description
1 polymer ?
#
loop_
_entity_poly.entity_id
_entity_poly.type
_entity_poly.pdbx_seq_one_letter_code
_entity_poly.pdbx_strand_id
1 'polypeptide(L)'
;MFQHPGTVADGWTLAELPENYDNLDQTEKAKIDSDRKSETCHKYYEVETKIQNPRHWAALKLENASVRTEPSRLVVNDLCPGSGKCPVSFNECELALHAAEEESMSNVGEILRLFRDRWGLPPNGMVDPTEFDQIRTAVEELRISFIESADDEAERELFAKLWPYQVQTPKS
;
A
#
# COMPACT_ATOMS: atom_id res chain seq x y z
N MET A 1 -0.79 -4.18 10.13
CA MET A 1 -1.10 -3.20 11.20
C MET A 1 0.16 -2.96 11.99
N PHE A 2 0.62 -1.71 12.11
CA PHE A 2 1.79 -1.42 12.95
C PHE A 2 1.32 -1.27 14.40
N GLN A 3 1.82 -2.12 15.31
CA GLN A 3 1.46 -2.07 16.72
C GLN A 3 2.72 -2.02 17.59
N HIS A 4 2.78 -1.02 18.48
CA HIS A 4 3.76 -1.01 19.54
C HIS A 4 3.32 -2.02 20.62
N PRO A 5 4.19 -2.96 21.04
CA PRO A 5 3.83 -4.01 22.00
C PRO A 5 3.64 -3.50 23.44
N GLY A 6 4.19 -2.32 23.77
CA GLY A 6 4.06 -1.68 25.08
C GLY A 6 2.82 -0.79 25.21
N THR A 7 2.73 -0.12 26.36
CA THR A 7 1.69 0.90 26.56
C THR A 7 2.01 2.13 25.72
N VAL A 8 1.04 2.61 24.96
CA VAL A 8 1.16 3.82 24.15
C VAL A 8 0.52 4.97 24.91
N ALA A 9 1.23 6.09 25.07
CA ALA A 9 0.67 7.25 25.77
C ALA A 9 -0.48 7.88 24.96
N ASP A 10 -1.55 8.28 25.65
CA ASP A 10 -2.72 8.90 25.02
C ASP A 10 -2.37 10.20 24.29
N GLY A 11 -2.91 10.36 23.08
CA GLY A 11 -2.70 11.55 22.26
C GLY A 11 -1.34 11.60 21.56
N TRP A 12 -0.91 12.81 21.20
CA TRP A 12 0.30 13.08 20.41
C TRP A 12 1.57 13.31 21.25
N THR A 13 1.52 13.09 22.56
CA THR A 13 2.69 13.23 23.42
C THR A 13 3.71 12.14 23.09
N LEU A 14 4.87 12.52 22.58
CA LEU A 14 5.97 11.58 22.36
C LEU A 14 6.57 11.16 23.70
N ALA A 15 6.95 9.89 23.84
CA ALA A 15 7.66 9.43 25.03
C ALA A 15 8.97 10.20 25.21
N GLU A 16 9.13 10.84 26.37
CA GLU A 16 10.37 11.49 26.77
C GLU A 16 11.44 10.46 27.13
N LEU A 17 12.70 10.87 27.07
CA LEU A 17 13.78 10.02 27.58
C LEU A 17 13.73 9.99 29.10
N PRO A 18 14.03 8.84 29.74
CA PRO A 18 14.20 8.80 31.18
C PRO A 18 15.38 9.67 31.61
N GLU A 19 15.28 10.31 32.79
CA GLU A 19 16.30 11.25 33.29
C GLU A 19 17.70 10.64 33.41
N ASN A 20 17.78 9.33 33.66
CA ASN A 20 19.04 8.61 33.77
C ASN A 20 19.53 8.02 32.44
N TYR A 21 18.93 8.37 31.30
CA TYR A 21 19.22 7.77 29.99
C TYR A 21 20.71 7.76 29.66
N ASP A 22 21.41 8.88 29.91
CA ASP A 22 22.83 9.02 29.58
C ASP A 22 23.72 8.06 30.37
N ASN A 23 23.27 7.62 31.54
CA ASN A 23 23.99 6.70 32.43
C ASN A 23 23.72 5.22 32.13
N LEU A 24 22.78 4.92 31.23
CA LEU A 24 22.43 3.55 30.84
C LEU A 24 23.49 2.93 29.95
N ASP A 25 23.55 1.60 29.95
CA ASP A 25 24.40 0.87 29.02
C ASP A 25 23.85 0.90 27.57
N GLN A 26 24.68 0.50 26.61
CA GLN A 26 24.32 0.60 25.19
C GLN A 26 23.12 -0.29 24.81
N THR A 27 22.94 -1.41 25.49
CA THR A 27 21.84 -2.35 25.24
C THR A 27 20.52 -1.76 25.75
N GLU A 28 20.55 -1.18 26.94
CA GLU A 28 19.40 -0.48 27.54
C GLU A 28 19.00 0.74 26.72
N LYS A 29 19.98 1.54 26.28
CA LYS A 29 19.76 2.68 25.37
C LYS A 29 19.12 2.24 24.06
N ALA A 30 19.67 1.19 23.42
CA ALA A 30 19.13 0.67 22.17
C ALA A 30 17.69 0.18 22.31
N LYS A 31 17.35 -0.46 23.43
CA LYS A 31 15.98 -0.88 23.73
C LYS A 31 15.03 0.31 23.85
N ILE A 32 15.40 1.31 24.66
CA ILE A 32 14.60 2.54 24.84
C ILE A 32 14.39 3.27 23.51
N ASP A 33 15.45 3.42 22.72
CA ASP A 33 15.35 4.06 21.40
C ASP A 33 14.46 3.27 20.44
N SER A 34 14.57 1.93 20.45
CA SER A 34 13.72 1.05 19.66
C SER A 34 12.24 1.16 20.07
N ASP A 35 11.96 1.14 21.37
CA ASP A 35 10.61 1.25 21.91
C ASP A 35 9.99 2.60 21.58
N ARG A 36 10.74 3.71 21.73
CA ARG A 36 10.30 5.07 21.37
C ARG A 36 10.02 5.20 19.87
N LYS A 37 10.89 4.64 19.01
CA LYS A 37 10.66 4.62 17.55
C LYS A 37 9.41 3.84 17.21
N SER A 38 9.23 2.66 17.83
CA SER A 38 8.05 1.83 17.64
C SER A 38 6.77 2.57 18.08
N GLU A 39 6.73 3.17 19.27
CA GLU A 39 5.58 3.95 19.72
C GLU A 39 5.27 5.11 18.75
N THR A 40 6.29 5.82 18.29
CA THR A 40 6.13 6.92 17.32
C THR A 40 5.51 6.44 16.00
N CYS A 41 6.04 5.35 15.43
CA CYS A 41 5.47 4.73 14.23
C CYS A 41 4.02 4.29 14.42
N HIS A 42 3.67 3.77 15.60
CA HIS A 42 2.29 3.42 15.92
C HIS A 42 1.35 4.64 15.90
N LYS A 43 1.76 5.75 16.52
CA LYS A 43 0.96 7.00 16.53
C LYS A 43 0.76 7.57 15.12
N TYR A 44 1.83 7.62 14.32
CA TYR A 44 1.74 8.03 12.91
C TYR A 44 0.78 7.12 12.13
N TYR A 45 0.91 5.80 12.30
CA TYR A 45 0.03 4.85 11.64
C TYR A 45 -1.45 5.09 12.00
N GLU A 46 -1.76 5.30 13.28
CA GLU A 46 -3.13 5.56 13.72
C GLU A 46 -3.71 6.83 13.11
N VAL A 47 -2.95 7.94 13.08
CA VAL A 47 -3.47 9.21 12.54
C VAL A 47 -3.57 9.19 11.02
N GLU A 48 -2.55 8.73 10.32
CA GLU A 48 -2.62 8.60 8.86
C GLU A 48 -3.76 7.67 8.46
N THR A 49 -3.93 6.55 9.17
CA THR A 49 -5.08 5.65 8.95
C THR A 49 -6.40 6.35 9.17
N LYS A 50 -6.54 7.12 10.27
CA LYS A 50 -7.77 7.86 10.57
C LYS A 50 -8.13 8.87 9.48
N ILE A 51 -7.13 9.56 8.93
CA ILE A 51 -7.31 10.60 7.91
C ILE A 51 -7.59 9.97 6.54
N GLN A 52 -6.76 9.01 6.13
CA GLN A 52 -6.74 8.50 4.75
C GLN A 52 -7.68 7.31 4.54
N ASN A 53 -8.02 6.56 5.60
CA ASN A 53 -8.84 5.36 5.49
C ASN A 53 -9.83 5.23 6.66
N PRO A 54 -10.94 6.00 6.65
CA PRO A 54 -11.94 6.00 7.71
C PRO A 54 -12.56 4.62 7.98
N ARG A 55 -12.65 3.76 6.96
CA ARG A 55 -13.14 2.38 7.09
C ARG A 55 -12.18 1.52 7.88
N HIS A 56 -10.89 1.60 7.56
CA HIS A 56 -9.85 0.89 8.30
C HIS A 56 -9.75 1.40 9.74
N TRP A 57 -9.93 2.70 9.96
CA TRP A 57 -10.02 3.26 11.32
C TRP A 57 -11.21 2.72 12.12
N ALA A 58 -12.39 2.60 11.50
CA ALA A 58 -13.55 1.99 12.16
C ALA A 58 -13.28 0.52 12.55
N ALA A 59 -12.62 -0.24 11.68
CA ALA A 59 -12.23 -1.62 11.97
C ALA A 59 -11.21 -1.71 13.13
N LEU A 60 -10.26 -0.77 13.22
CA LEU A 60 -9.31 -0.68 14.34
C LEU A 60 -9.98 -0.44 15.71
N LYS A 61 -11.18 0.14 15.73
CA LYS A 61 -11.93 0.41 16.97
C LYS A 61 -12.81 -0.74 17.45
N LEU A 62 -12.85 -1.85 16.73
CA LEU A 62 -13.57 -3.04 17.17
C LEU A 62 -12.88 -3.64 18.41
N GLU A 63 -13.68 -3.99 19.42
CA GLU A 63 -13.19 -4.57 20.68
C GLU A 63 -12.54 -5.96 20.49
N ASN A 64 -12.83 -6.62 19.36
CA ASN A 64 -12.31 -7.95 19.08
C ASN A 64 -10.88 -7.88 18.50
N ALA A 65 -9.88 -8.04 19.37
CA ALA A 65 -8.47 -8.06 18.99
C ALA A 65 -8.12 -9.06 17.87
N SER A 66 -8.82 -10.20 17.80
CA SER A 66 -8.58 -11.21 16.75
C SER A 66 -8.95 -10.74 15.35
N VAL A 67 -9.95 -9.86 15.25
CA VAL A 67 -10.40 -9.24 13.99
C VAL A 67 -9.40 -8.18 13.52
N ARG A 68 -8.68 -7.55 14.47
CA ARG A 68 -7.61 -6.58 14.18
C ARG A 68 -6.35 -7.26 13.67
N THR A 69 -5.93 -8.37 14.27
CA THR A 69 -4.69 -9.08 13.88
C THR A 69 -4.87 -9.96 12.65
N GLU A 70 -6.08 -10.45 12.40
CA GLU A 70 -6.38 -11.36 11.31
C GLU A 70 -7.59 -10.84 10.49
N PRO A 71 -7.37 -9.89 9.57
CA PRO A 71 -8.43 -9.22 8.83
C PRO A 71 -9.26 -10.16 7.94
N SER A 72 -8.74 -11.34 7.59
CA SER A 72 -9.50 -12.39 6.89
C SER A 72 -10.75 -12.83 7.68
N ARG A 73 -10.77 -12.63 9.00
CA ARG A 73 -11.96 -12.85 9.85
C ARG A 73 -13.09 -11.85 9.62
N LEU A 74 -12.83 -10.69 9.02
CA LEU A 74 -13.89 -9.72 8.63
C LEU A 74 -14.67 -10.15 7.39
N VAL A 75 -14.06 -10.98 6.54
CA VAL A 75 -14.54 -11.21 5.17
C VAL A 75 -15.61 -12.31 5.10
N VAL A 76 -15.99 -12.90 6.23
CA VAL A 76 -16.83 -14.09 6.22
C VAL A 76 -17.92 -13.97 7.29
N ASN A 77 -19.13 -13.67 6.82
CA ASN A 77 -20.35 -13.70 7.65
C ASN A 77 -20.54 -15.07 8.32
N ASP A 78 -19.91 -16.13 7.80
CA ASP A 78 -20.06 -17.52 8.27
C ASP A 78 -18.97 -17.98 9.26
N LEU A 79 -17.86 -17.24 9.44
CA LEU A 79 -16.76 -17.68 10.34
C LEU A 79 -16.96 -17.28 11.81
N CYS A 80 -17.90 -16.38 12.11
CA CYS A 80 -18.17 -15.92 13.47
C CYS A 80 -19.70 -15.86 13.74
N PRO A 81 -20.35 -16.99 14.03
CA PRO A 81 -21.76 -17.00 14.42
C PRO A 81 -21.96 -16.12 15.66
N GLY A 82 -22.76 -15.04 15.52
CA GLY A 82 -23.10 -14.11 16.60
C GLY A 82 -22.39 -12.75 16.56
N SER A 83 -21.47 -12.50 15.62
CA SER A 83 -20.74 -11.21 15.52
C SER A 83 -21.54 -10.05 14.90
N GLY A 84 -22.82 -10.24 14.58
CA GLY A 84 -23.63 -9.24 13.89
C GLY A 84 -23.20 -9.00 12.44
N LYS A 85 -23.71 -7.93 11.82
CA LYS A 85 -23.38 -7.57 10.42
C LYS A 85 -21.91 -7.12 10.34
N CYS A 86 -21.20 -7.52 9.28
CA CYS A 86 -19.82 -7.07 9.07
C CYS A 86 -19.73 -5.54 9.15
N PRO A 87 -18.83 -4.97 9.98
CA PRO A 87 -18.70 -3.53 10.16
C PRO A 87 -18.12 -2.84 8.92
N VAL A 88 -17.57 -3.60 7.98
CA VAL A 88 -17.15 -3.12 6.66
C VAL A 88 -18.20 -3.57 5.65
N SER A 89 -18.82 -2.60 4.97
CA SER A 89 -19.74 -2.87 3.88
C SER A 89 -19.47 -1.90 2.73
N PHE A 90 -19.65 -2.37 1.51
CA PHE A 90 -19.52 -1.59 0.29
C PHE A 90 -20.91 -1.41 -0.30
N ASN A 91 -21.17 -0.21 -0.84
CA ASN A 91 -22.41 0.02 -1.59
C ASN A 91 -22.28 -0.53 -3.02
N GLU A 92 -23.41 -0.64 -3.74
CA GLU A 92 -23.44 -1.19 -5.09
C GLU A 92 -22.55 -0.41 -6.07
N CYS A 93 -22.50 0.92 -5.96
CA CYS A 93 -21.63 1.75 -6.80
C CYS A 93 -20.15 1.46 -6.54
N GLU A 94 -19.74 1.24 -5.29
CA GLU A 94 -18.36 0.91 -4.93
C GLU A 94 -17.95 -0.46 -5.44
N LEU A 95 -18.86 -1.44 -5.37
CA LEU A 95 -18.63 -2.77 -5.92
C LEU A 95 -18.50 -2.73 -7.44
N ALA A 96 -19.36 -1.95 -8.11
CA ALA A 96 -19.29 -1.76 -9.56
C ALA A 96 -18.00 -1.04 -9.99
N LEU A 97 -17.58 -0.01 -9.23
CA LEU A 97 -16.32 0.69 -9.48
C LEU A 97 -15.13 -0.24 -9.31
N HIS A 98 -15.08 -1.02 -8.22
CA HIS A 98 -14.01 -1.99 -8.00
C HIS A 98 -13.94 -3.04 -9.11
N ALA A 99 -15.10 -3.57 -9.55
CA ALA A 99 -15.14 -4.54 -10.63
C ALA A 99 -14.58 -3.98 -11.95
N ALA A 100 -14.84 -2.69 -12.24
CA ALA A 100 -14.26 -2.02 -13.40
C ALA A 100 -12.75 -1.74 -13.25
N GLU A 101 -12.30 -1.41 -12.04
CA GLU A 101 -10.88 -1.21 -11.73
C GLU A 101 -10.08 -2.52 -11.78
N GLU A 102 -10.66 -3.64 -11.35
CA GLU A 102 -10.01 -4.95 -11.29
C GLU A 102 -9.56 -5.45 -12.66
N GLU A 103 -10.36 -5.23 -13.71
CA GLU A 103 -9.98 -5.57 -15.09
C GLU A 103 -8.76 -4.76 -15.54
N SER A 104 -8.75 -3.46 -15.24
CA SER A 104 -7.61 -2.58 -15.54
C SER A 104 -6.35 -3.01 -14.78
N MET A 105 -6.49 -3.33 -13.48
CA MET A 105 -5.40 -3.81 -12.64
C MET A 105 -4.84 -5.15 -13.12
N SER A 106 -5.70 -6.07 -13.55
CA SER A 106 -5.31 -7.36 -14.10
C SER A 106 -4.49 -7.20 -15.38
N ASN A 107 -4.95 -6.34 -16.30
CA ASN A 107 -4.26 -6.06 -17.55
C ASN A 107 -2.88 -5.42 -17.31
N VAL A 108 -2.79 -4.42 -16.44
CA VAL A 108 -1.52 -3.80 -16.04
C VAL A 108 -0.59 -4.82 -15.37
N GLY A 109 -1.14 -5.70 -14.53
CA GLY A 109 -0.39 -6.77 -13.86
C GLY A 109 0.26 -7.75 -14.84
N GLU A 110 -0.47 -8.16 -15.88
CA GLU A 110 0.07 -9.04 -16.94
C GLU A 110 1.17 -8.36 -17.75
N ILE A 111 1.03 -7.07 -18.06
CA ILE A 111 2.08 -6.29 -18.74
C ILE A 111 3.35 -6.24 -17.87
N LEU A 112 3.24 -5.93 -16.58
CA LEU A 112 4.37 -5.92 -15.66
C LEU A 112 5.03 -7.29 -15.50
N ARG A 113 4.24 -8.37 -15.51
CA ARG A 113 4.77 -9.73 -15.52
C ARG A 113 5.56 -10.01 -16.80
N LEU A 114 5.04 -9.64 -17.96
CA LEU A 114 5.70 -9.81 -19.25
C LEU A 114 7.03 -9.06 -19.28
N PHE A 115 7.07 -7.85 -18.70
CA PHE A 115 8.28 -7.06 -18.56
C PHE A 115 9.36 -7.73 -17.71
N ARG A 116 8.98 -8.21 -16.54
CA ARG A 116 9.86 -8.95 -15.64
C ARG A 116 10.39 -10.22 -16.30
N ASP A 117 9.52 -10.99 -16.94
CA ASP A 117 9.85 -12.34 -17.40
C ASP A 117 10.66 -12.32 -18.72
N ARG A 118 10.45 -11.32 -19.59
CA ARG A 118 11.20 -11.21 -20.87
C ARG A 118 12.44 -10.34 -20.81
N TRP A 119 12.43 -9.25 -20.03
CA TRP A 119 13.51 -8.26 -20.02
C TRP A 119 14.15 -8.07 -18.63
N GLY A 120 13.72 -8.83 -17.61
CA GLY A 120 14.24 -8.69 -16.25
C GLY A 120 13.88 -7.34 -15.61
N LEU A 121 12.92 -6.60 -16.17
CA LEU A 121 12.60 -5.24 -15.73
C LEU A 121 11.91 -5.27 -14.36
N PRO A 122 12.51 -4.69 -13.32
CA PRO A 122 11.87 -4.54 -12.03
C PRO A 122 10.70 -3.54 -12.12
N PRO A 123 9.74 -3.59 -11.19
CA PRO A 123 8.58 -2.68 -11.19
C PRO A 123 8.94 -1.19 -11.16
N ASN A 124 10.13 -0.85 -10.66
CA ASN A 124 10.63 0.53 -10.64
C ASN A 124 11.38 0.95 -11.93
N GLY A 125 11.42 0.09 -12.96
CA GLY A 125 11.95 0.40 -14.28
C GLY A 125 13.47 0.56 -14.36
N MET A 126 14.21 0.11 -13.34
CA MET A 126 15.68 0.16 -13.36
C MET A 126 16.25 -0.85 -14.36
N VAL A 127 17.29 -0.45 -15.08
CA VAL A 127 17.98 -1.27 -16.09
C VAL A 127 19.48 -1.13 -15.94
N ASP A 128 20.22 -2.13 -16.41
CA ASP A 128 21.67 -2.00 -16.55
C ASP A 128 21.98 -0.88 -17.57
N PRO A 129 22.90 0.07 -17.27
CA PRO A 129 23.24 1.15 -18.18
C PRO A 129 23.71 0.68 -19.57
N THR A 130 24.29 -0.53 -19.65
CA THR A 130 24.77 -1.10 -20.91
C THR A 130 23.65 -1.62 -21.82
N GLU A 131 22.50 -1.95 -21.23
CA GLU A 131 21.31 -2.45 -21.95
C GLU A 131 20.21 -1.39 -22.07
N PHE A 132 20.41 -0.22 -21.47
CA PHE A 132 19.41 0.86 -21.36
C PHE A 132 18.77 1.21 -22.70
N ASP A 133 19.57 1.46 -23.73
CA ASP A 133 19.04 1.89 -25.03
C ASP A 133 18.23 0.79 -25.71
N GLN A 134 18.69 -0.46 -25.64
CA GLN A 134 17.97 -1.59 -26.24
C GLN A 134 16.62 -1.81 -25.54
N ILE A 135 16.61 -1.80 -24.21
CA ILE A 135 15.39 -2.01 -23.42
C ILE A 135 14.44 -0.82 -23.62
N ARG A 136 14.94 0.41 -23.63
CA ARG A 136 14.14 1.61 -23.88
C ARG A 136 13.42 1.54 -25.22
N THR A 137 14.11 1.14 -26.29
CA THR A 137 13.49 0.95 -27.60
C THR A 137 12.42 -0.12 -27.58
N ALA A 138 12.70 -1.30 -27.01
CA ALA A 138 11.73 -2.39 -26.94
C ALA A 138 10.47 -2.03 -26.11
N VAL A 139 10.66 -1.28 -25.01
CA VAL A 139 9.57 -0.79 -24.15
C VAL A 139 8.71 0.24 -24.90
N GLU A 140 9.30 1.14 -25.69
CA GLU A 140 8.54 2.11 -26.49
C GLU A 140 7.77 1.44 -27.63
N GLU A 141 8.35 0.45 -28.31
CA GLU A 141 7.64 -0.34 -29.32
C GLU A 141 6.42 -1.06 -28.73
N LEU A 142 6.57 -1.66 -27.54
CA LEU A 142 5.45 -2.30 -26.85
C LEU A 142 4.40 -1.27 -26.39
N ARG A 143 4.83 -0.09 -25.94
CA ARG A 143 3.94 1.01 -25.58
C ARG A 143 3.06 1.43 -26.74
N ILE A 144 3.67 1.65 -27.91
CA ILE A 144 2.97 2.02 -29.13
C ILE A 144 1.97 0.92 -29.51
N SER A 145 2.42 -0.33 -29.58
CA SER A 145 1.55 -1.46 -29.90
C SER A 145 0.38 -1.62 -28.94
N PHE A 146 0.58 -1.35 -27.64
CA PHE A 146 -0.48 -1.40 -26.64
C PHE A 146 -1.50 -0.27 -26.84
N ILE A 147 -1.05 0.96 -27.09
CA ILE A 147 -1.94 2.12 -27.29
C ILE A 147 -2.70 1.99 -28.63
N GLU A 148 -2.06 1.45 -29.67
CA GLU A 148 -2.67 1.26 -31.00
C GLU A 148 -3.70 0.14 -31.04
N SER A 149 -3.73 -0.76 -30.06
CA SER A 149 -4.76 -1.80 -29.97
C SER A 149 -6.11 -1.30 -29.44
N ALA A 150 -6.24 0.01 -29.15
CA ALA A 150 -7.51 0.63 -28.76
C ALA A 150 -8.47 0.76 -29.95
N ASP A 151 -9.75 0.49 -29.70
CA ASP A 151 -10.84 0.56 -30.69
C ASP A 151 -11.24 2.01 -31.00
N ASP A 152 -11.09 2.92 -30.04
CA ASP A 152 -11.45 4.33 -30.19
C ASP A 152 -10.52 5.31 -29.45
N GLU A 153 -10.77 6.61 -29.63
CA GLU A 153 -9.95 7.67 -29.05
C GLU A 153 -10.01 7.70 -27.51
N ALA A 154 -11.18 7.42 -26.93
CA ALA A 154 -11.35 7.43 -25.48
C ALA A 154 -10.59 6.26 -24.84
N GLU A 155 -10.62 5.09 -25.48
CA GLU A 155 -9.83 3.93 -25.08
C GLU A 155 -8.33 4.16 -25.30
N ARG A 156 -7.93 4.84 -26.38
CA ARG A 156 -6.54 5.21 -26.61
C ARG A 156 -5.98 6.11 -25.50
N GLU A 157 -6.77 7.10 -25.07
CA GLU A 157 -6.42 7.93 -23.91
C GLU A 157 -6.33 7.11 -22.61
N LEU A 158 -7.23 6.13 -22.43
CA LEU A 158 -7.21 5.24 -21.28
C LEU A 158 -5.94 4.38 -21.28
N PHE A 159 -5.59 3.75 -22.40
CA PHE A 159 -4.39 2.92 -22.51
C PHE A 159 -3.11 3.73 -22.30
N ALA A 160 -3.06 4.97 -22.80
CA ALA A 160 -1.96 5.88 -22.53
C ALA A 160 -1.82 6.19 -21.03
N LYS A 161 -2.93 6.33 -20.29
CA LYS A 161 -2.92 6.54 -18.83
C LYS A 161 -2.55 5.28 -18.05
N LEU A 162 -2.98 4.09 -18.52
CA LEU A 162 -2.70 2.79 -17.91
C LEU A 162 -1.24 2.35 -18.08
N TRP A 163 -0.49 2.97 -19.00
CA TRP A 163 0.91 2.62 -19.22
C TRP A 163 1.76 2.79 -17.93
N PRO A 164 2.46 1.74 -17.45
CA PRO A 164 3.14 1.78 -16.15
C PRO A 164 4.30 2.78 -16.06
N TYR A 165 4.99 3.03 -17.18
CA TYR A 165 6.18 3.88 -17.22
C TYR A 165 5.85 5.26 -17.79
N GLN A 166 5.20 6.09 -16.99
CA GLN A 166 4.92 7.47 -17.36
C GLN A 166 6.21 8.31 -17.27
N VAL A 167 6.40 9.20 -18.24
CA VAL A 167 7.49 10.18 -18.18
C VAL A 167 7.21 11.10 -16.98
N GLN A 168 7.99 10.96 -15.91
CA GLN A 168 7.87 11.85 -14.77
C GLN A 168 8.27 13.26 -15.22
N THR A 169 7.32 14.19 -15.17
CA THR A 169 7.66 15.61 -15.25
C THR A 169 8.45 15.97 -14.00
N PRO A 170 9.58 16.69 -14.11
CA PRO A 170 10.27 17.19 -12.92
C PRO A 170 9.27 18.02 -12.12
N LYS A 171 9.07 17.66 -10.84
CA LYS A 171 8.32 18.52 -9.93
C LYS A 171 9.14 19.81 -9.78
N SER A 172 8.58 20.90 -10.28
CA SER A 172 9.13 22.25 -10.12
C SER A 172 9.07 22.73 -8.68
#